data_AF-X0XY41-F1
#
_entry.id   AF-X0XY41-F1
#
_cell.length_a   1.000
_cell.length_b   1.000
_cell.length_c   1.000
_cell.angle_alpha   90.00
_cell.angle_beta   90.00
_cell.angle_gamma   90.00
#
_symmetry.space_group_name_H-M   'P 1'
#
loop_
_entity.id
_entity.type
_entity.pdbx_description
1 polymer ?
#
loop_
_entity_poly.entity_id
_entity_poly.type
_entity_poly.pdbx_seq_one_letter_code
_entity_poly.pdbx_strand_id
1 'polypeptide(L)'
;MFPEFVCPGGLSAAQYLRRLCRDGLRRRYGPLPPEAPEVRLAKELHLIEKLGFAEYFLVVWDIVQHARRKRQPVAGRGSGASSIVAYALGITNVCPVTYDIPFERFLHEGRDDFPDLDVDFCWRIRDDVIDYAFRRWGEDHVAMVCTHTTFQPRSALRETAKAF
;
A
#
# COMPACT_ATOMS: atom_id res chain seq x y z
N MET A 1 13.98 6.48 3.34
CA MET A 1 13.36 7.82 3.41
C MET A 1 12.20 7.82 2.43
N PHE A 2 10.99 8.13 2.90
CA PHE A 2 9.78 8.17 2.07
C PHE A 2 9.40 9.62 1.73
N PRO A 3 8.62 9.87 0.67
CA PRO A 3 8.11 11.21 0.37
C PRO A 3 7.38 11.82 1.57
N GLU A 4 7.63 13.09 1.84
CA GLU A 4 6.97 13.79 2.95
C GLU A 4 5.47 13.92 2.69
N PHE A 5 4.64 13.42 3.61
CA PHE A 5 3.19 13.51 3.49
C PHE A 5 2.66 14.72 4.25
N VAL A 6 2.24 15.76 3.52
CA VAL A 6 1.62 16.95 4.12
C VAL A 6 0.26 16.60 4.72
N CYS A 7 0.21 16.52 6.05
CA CYS A 7 -0.98 16.13 6.80
C CYS A 7 -1.87 17.34 7.14
N PRO A 8 -3.21 17.22 7.02
CA PRO A 8 -4.12 18.30 7.40
C PRO A 8 -4.01 18.68 8.88
N GLY A 9 -4.10 19.98 9.17
CA GLY A 9 -4.16 20.50 10.54
C GLY A 9 -2.84 20.44 11.32
N GLY A 10 -1.70 20.36 10.63
CA GLY A 10 -0.37 20.34 11.25
C GLY A 10 -0.06 19.06 12.04
N LEU A 11 -0.83 18.00 11.82
CA LEU A 11 -0.60 16.70 12.43
C LEU A 11 0.69 16.06 11.89
N SER A 12 1.36 15.24 12.71
CA SER A 12 2.40 14.35 12.19
C SER A 12 1.79 13.21 11.36
N ALA A 13 2.60 12.59 10.49
CA ALA A 13 2.17 11.44 9.71
C ALA A 13 1.61 10.31 10.59
N ALA A 14 2.27 10.01 11.72
CA ALA A 14 1.79 9.01 12.67
C ALA A 14 0.44 9.39 13.29
N GLN A 15 0.26 10.65 13.69
CA GLN A 15 -1.02 11.12 14.26
C GLN A 15 -2.15 11.04 13.23
N TYR A 16 -1.88 11.47 11.99
CA TYR A 16 -2.86 11.44 10.92
C TYR A 16 -3.23 10.01 10.52
N LEU A 17 -2.24 9.11 10.40
CA LEU A 17 -2.43 7.69 10.16
C LEU A 17 -3.30 7.04 11.24
N ARG A 18 -3.02 7.29 12.52
CA ARG A 18 -3.85 6.78 13.64
C ARG A 18 -5.30 7.23 13.51
N ARG A 19 -5.54 8.51 13.19
CA ARG A 19 -6.89 9.05 12.99
C ARG A 19 -7.62 8.34 11.85
N LEU A 20 -6.98 8.24 10.69
CA LEU A 20 -7.54 7.55 9.53
C LEU A 20 -7.87 6.09 9.82
N CYS A 21 -7.00 5.39 10.55
CA CYS A 21 -7.21 4.00 10.91
C CYS A 21 -8.36 3.83 11.90
N ARG A 22 -8.51 4.70 12.90
CA ARG A 22 -9.66 4.68 13.82
C ARG A 22 -10.97 4.89 13.08
N ASP A 23 -11.02 5.88 12.19
CA ASP A 23 -12.20 6.14 11.35
C ASP A 23 -12.48 4.95 10.41
N GLY A 24 -11.42 4.37 9.84
CA GLY A 24 -11.46 3.17 9.02
C GLY A 24 -12.01 1.96 9.75
N LEU A 25 -11.55 1.72 10.97
CA LEU A 25 -11.99 0.61 11.81
C LEU A 25 -13.48 0.74 12.13
N ARG A 26 -13.94 1.95 12.47
CA ARG A 26 -15.36 2.24 12.69
C ARG A 26 -16.21 1.99 11.44
N ARG A 27 -15.70 2.32 10.25
CA ARG A 27 -16.39 2.01 8.98
C ARG A 27 -16.48 0.50 8.72
N ARG A 28 -15.49 -0.29 9.14
CA ARG A 28 -15.43 -1.74 8.90
C ARG A 28 -16.23 -2.56 9.91
N TYR A 29 -16.21 -2.16 11.18
CA TYR A 29 -16.78 -2.94 12.30
C TYR A 29 -17.98 -2.27 12.98
N GLY A 30 -18.34 -1.04 12.59
CA GLY A 30 -19.37 -0.25 13.23
C GLY A 30 -18.81 0.70 14.32
N PRO A 31 -19.69 1.48 14.99
CA PRO A 31 -19.28 2.54 15.92
C PRO A 31 -18.52 2.02 17.15
N LEU A 32 -18.71 0.76 17.52
CA LEU A 32 -18.03 0.07 18.61
C LEU A 32 -17.33 -1.18 18.05
N PRO A 33 -16.10 -1.04 17.53
CA PRO A 33 -15.32 -2.17 17.06
C PRO A 33 -15.06 -3.19 18.19
N PRO A 34 -14.98 -4.50 17.89
CA PRO A 34 -14.56 -5.49 18.88
C PRO A 34 -13.14 -5.21 19.39
N GLU A 35 -12.84 -5.69 20.61
CA GLU A 35 -11.56 -5.47 21.27
C GLU A 35 -10.36 -6.02 20.46
N ALA A 36 -10.48 -7.22 19.89
CA ALA A 36 -9.38 -7.86 19.17
C ALA A 36 -8.84 -7.02 17.99
N PRO A 37 -9.67 -6.49 17.07
CA PRO A 37 -9.28 -5.48 16.09
C PRO A 37 -8.61 -4.23 16.67
N GLU A 38 -9.12 -3.67 17.78
CA GLU A 38 -8.52 -2.47 18.38
C GLU A 38 -7.13 -2.73 18.96
N VAL A 39 -6.96 -3.85 19.68
CA VAL A 39 -5.68 -4.28 20.25
C VAL A 39 -4.67 -4.53 19.12
N ARG A 40 -5.08 -5.22 18.05
CA ARG A 40 -4.22 -5.44 16.89
C ARG A 40 -3.84 -4.14 16.22
N LEU A 41 -4.79 -3.22 16.03
CA LEU A 41 -4.53 -1.92 15.41
C LEU A 41 -3.52 -1.10 16.23
N ALA A 42 -3.64 -1.08 17.55
CA ALA A 42 -2.71 -0.36 18.42
C ALA A 42 -1.28 -0.91 18.31
N LYS A 43 -1.13 -2.25 18.29
CA LYS A 43 0.17 -2.92 18.10
C LYS A 43 0.81 -2.58 16.76
N GLU A 44 0.06 -2.70 15.66
CA GLU A 44 0.57 -2.41 14.32
C GLU A 44 0.96 -0.92 14.17
N LEU A 45 0.11 0.01 14.64
CA LEU A 45 0.40 1.44 14.58
C LEU A 45 1.64 1.81 15.39
N HIS A 46 1.85 1.19 16.55
CA HIS A 46 3.06 1.40 17.35
C HIS A 46 4.31 0.95 16.58
N LEU A 47 4.28 -0.23 15.97
CA LEU A 47 5.42 -0.74 15.20
C LEU A 47 5.71 0.12 13.96
N ILE A 48 4.67 0.51 13.22
CA ILE A 48 4.78 1.36 12.03
C ILE A 48 5.40 2.72 12.39
N GLU A 49 5.00 3.32 13.50
CA GLU A 49 5.58 4.57 13.98
C GLU A 49 7.03 4.39 14.44
N LYS A 50 7.32 3.34 15.21
CA LYS A 50 8.68 3.01 15.67
C LYS A 50 9.66 2.83 14.51
N LEU A 51 9.21 2.20 13.43
CA LEU A 51 10.02 1.93 12.24
C LEU A 51 9.98 3.07 11.19
N GLY A 52 9.22 4.14 11.42
CA GLY A 52 9.17 5.30 10.50
C GLY A 52 8.48 5.02 9.17
N PHE A 53 7.44 4.16 9.17
CA PHE A 53 6.67 3.80 7.96
C PHE A 53 5.33 4.54 7.84
N ALA A 54 5.06 5.54 8.68
CA ALA A 54 3.76 6.21 8.67
C ALA A 54 3.47 6.90 7.32
N GLU A 55 4.45 7.62 6.78
CA GLU A 55 4.38 8.30 5.49
C GLU A 55 4.17 7.31 4.35
N TYR A 56 4.85 6.15 4.39
CA TYR A 56 4.67 5.09 3.40
C TYR A 56 3.22 4.63 3.30
N PHE A 57 2.59 4.34 4.44
CA PHE A 57 1.17 3.98 4.48
C PHE A 57 0.26 5.10 3.97
N LEU A 58 0.58 6.36 4.29
CA LEU A 58 -0.21 7.51 3.84
C LEU A 58 -0.09 7.75 2.33
N VAL A 59 1.09 7.57 1.74
CA VAL A 59 1.31 7.66 0.28
C VAL A 59 0.46 6.61 -0.43
N VAL A 60 0.52 5.34 -0.01
CA VAL A 60 -0.28 4.28 -0.63
C VAL A 60 -1.78 4.51 -0.41
N TRP A 61 -2.19 4.92 0.80
CA TRP A 61 -3.57 5.28 1.10
C TRP A 61 -4.09 6.38 0.17
N ASP A 62 -3.33 7.44 -0.06
CA ASP A 62 -3.74 8.55 -0.91
C ASP A 62 -4.01 8.13 -2.37
N ILE A 63 -3.11 7.31 -2.94
CA ILE A 63 -3.28 6.71 -4.27
C ILE A 63 -4.54 5.83 -4.32
N VAL A 64 -4.74 4.98 -3.31
CA VAL A 64 -5.93 4.13 -3.20
C VAL A 64 -7.21 4.95 -3.09
N GLN A 65 -7.19 6.04 -2.33
CA GLN A 65 -8.34 6.92 -2.17
C GLN A 65 -8.69 7.65 -3.46
N HIS A 66 -7.70 8.05 -4.27
CA HIS A 66 -7.95 8.60 -5.60
C HIS A 66 -8.74 7.62 -6.48
N ALA A 67 -8.30 6.36 -6.56
CA ALA A 67 -9.01 5.32 -7.31
C ALA A 67 -10.42 5.05 -6.75
N ARG A 68 -10.58 4.99 -5.42
CA ARG A 68 -11.87 4.76 -4.75
C ARG A 68 -12.87 5.90 -4.99
N ARG A 69 -12.42 7.16 -5.04
CA ARG A 69 -13.29 8.31 -5.38
C ARG A 69 -13.92 8.18 -6.77
N LYS A 70 -13.25 7.48 -7.69
CA LYS A 70 -13.76 7.15 -9.03
C LYS A 70 -14.66 5.92 -9.06
N ARG A 71 -15.01 5.37 -7.89
CA ARG A 71 -15.85 4.17 -7.72
C ARG A 71 -15.31 2.94 -8.43
N GLN A 72 -13.99 2.82 -8.56
CA GLN A 72 -13.33 1.66 -9.15
C GLN A 72 -12.89 0.66 -8.07
N PRO A 73 -12.90 -0.64 -8.38
CA PRO A 73 -12.40 -1.66 -7.46
C PRO A 73 -10.88 -1.53 -7.28
N VAL A 74 -10.44 -1.77 -6.05
CA VAL A 74 -9.03 -1.77 -5.64
C VAL A 74 -8.81 -2.99 -4.73
N ALA A 75 -7.71 -3.71 -4.93
CA ALA A 75 -7.36 -4.87 -4.13
C ALA A 75 -5.87 -4.85 -3.77
N GLY A 76 -5.53 -4.78 -2.49
CA GLY A 76 -4.17 -5.03 -2.02
C GLY A 76 -3.81 -6.51 -2.12
N ARG A 77 -2.53 -6.80 -2.43
CA ARG A 77 -1.99 -8.15 -2.60
C ARG A 77 -0.76 -8.41 -1.70
N GLY A 78 -0.29 -9.65 -1.70
CA GLY A 78 0.93 -10.03 -0.98
C GLY A 78 0.80 -9.93 0.54
N SER A 79 1.92 -9.64 1.21
CA SER A 79 2.00 -9.56 2.67
C SER A 79 1.18 -8.41 3.25
N GLY A 80 0.90 -7.36 2.47
CA GLY A 80 0.05 -6.23 2.89
C GLY A 80 -1.32 -6.63 3.44
N ALA A 81 -1.88 -7.75 2.96
CA ALA A 81 -3.15 -8.31 3.44
C ALA A 81 -3.14 -8.74 4.93
N SER A 82 -1.96 -8.91 5.53
CA SER A 82 -1.81 -9.28 6.95
C SER A 82 -1.95 -8.09 7.93
N SER A 83 -1.97 -6.86 7.41
CA SER A 83 -2.04 -5.65 8.22
C SER A 83 -3.48 -5.17 8.41
N ILE A 84 -3.88 -5.01 9.68
CA ILE A 84 -5.16 -4.38 10.03
C ILE A 84 -5.15 -2.89 9.70
N VAL A 85 -3.98 -2.23 9.73
CA VAL A 85 -3.81 -0.85 9.27
C VAL A 85 -4.17 -0.75 7.78
N ALA A 86 -3.62 -1.62 6.93
CA ALA A 86 -3.97 -1.66 5.50
C ALA A 86 -5.46 -1.94 5.28
N TYR A 87 -6.05 -2.82 6.08
CA TYR A 87 -7.49 -3.14 6.03
C TYR A 87 -8.37 -1.95 6.42
N ALA A 88 -8.03 -1.26 7.51
CA ALA A 88 -8.74 -0.08 8.02
C ALA A 88 -8.67 1.09 7.04
N LEU A 89 -7.51 1.30 6.41
CA LEU A 89 -7.32 2.32 5.37
C LEU A 89 -8.05 2.00 4.06
N GLY A 90 -8.52 0.77 3.87
CA GLY A 90 -9.15 0.34 2.63
C GLY A 90 -8.16 -0.01 1.52
N ILE A 91 -6.89 -0.23 1.85
CA ILE A 91 -5.89 -0.72 0.91
C ILE A 91 -6.15 -2.20 0.62
N THR A 92 -6.40 -2.98 1.68
CA THR A 92 -6.77 -4.40 1.58
C THR A 92 -8.25 -4.59 1.96
N ASN A 93 -8.85 -5.65 1.43
CA ASN A 93 -10.27 -5.97 1.68
C ASN A 93 -10.47 -7.24 2.53
N VAL A 94 -9.38 -7.96 2.83
CA VAL A 94 -9.40 -9.16 3.69
C VAL A 94 -9.13 -8.73 5.13
N CYS A 95 -9.98 -9.18 6.06
CA CYS A 95 -9.81 -8.89 7.47
C CYS A 95 -8.73 -9.83 8.08
N PRO A 96 -7.56 -9.33 8.50
CA PRO A 96 -6.50 -10.20 9.03
C PRO A 96 -6.85 -10.83 10.37
N VAL A 97 -7.71 -10.18 11.17
CA VAL A 97 -8.13 -10.71 12.49
C VAL A 97 -9.09 -11.89 12.32
N THR A 98 -10.03 -11.81 11.38
CA THR A 98 -11.00 -12.89 11.13
C THR A 98 -10.33 -14.16 10.63
N TYR A 99 -9.26 -14.03 9.86
CA TYR A 99 -8.54 -15.15 9.27
C TYR A 99 -7.21 -15.47 9.98
N ASP A 100 -6.99 -14.90 11.17
CA ASP A 100 -5.78 -15.07 11.98
C ASP A 100 -4.47 -14.95 11.18
N ILE A 101 -4.40 -13.93 10.31
CA ILE A 101 -3.23 -13.69 9.47
C ILE A 101 -2.19 -12.93 10.30
N PRO A 102 -0.97 -13.45 10.48
CA PRO A 102 0.06 -12.80 11.33
C PRO A 102 0.67 -11.59 10.62
N PHE A 103 0.74 -10.46 11.34
CA PHE A 103 1.24 -9.17 10.84
C PHE A 103 2.74 -9.21 10.58
N GLU A 104 3.46 -10.04 11.31
CA GLU A 104 4.90 -10.21 11.27
C GLU A 104 5.40 -10.67 9.90
N ARG A 105 4.50 -11.30 9.10
CA ARG A 105 4.75 -11.61 7.68
C ARG A 105 4.94 -10.37 6.81
N PHE A 106 4.32 -9.26 7.19
CA PHE A 106 4.48 -7.98 6.55
C PHE A 106 5.60 -7.17 7.19
N LEU A 107 5.52 -6.94 8.51
CA LEU A 107 6.44 -6.06 9.23
C LEU A 107 6.77 -6.62 10.61
N HIS A 108 8.06 -6.70 10.93
CA HIS A 108 8.57 -7.06 12.27
C HIS A 108 9.91 -6.36 12.52
N GLU A 109 10.33 -6.23 13.78
CA GLU A 109 11.53 -5.47 14.17
C GLU A 109 12.86 -6.07 13.69
N GLY A 110 12.88 -7.39 13.47
CA GLY A 110 14.08 -8.11 12.99
C GLY A 110 14.24 -8.14 11.47
N ARG A 111 13.43 -7.40 10.72
CA ARG A 111 13.50 -7.34 9.26
C ARG A 111 14.35 -6.16 8.82
N ASP A 112 15.41 -6.43 8.06
CA ASP A 112 16.26 -5.39 7.49
C ASP A 112 15.70 -4.82 6.17
N ASP A 113 14.77 -5.54 5.53
CA ASP A 113 14.15 -5.14 4.26
C ASP A 113 12.93 -4.23 4.43
N PHE A 114 12.73 -3.34 3.45
CA PHE A 114 11.53 -2.53 3.34
C PHE A 114 10.26 -3.38 3.11
N PRO A 115 9.13 -3.02 3.75
CA PRO A 115 7.87 -3.68 3.46
C PRO A 115 7.39 -3.34 2.05
N ASP A 116 6.68 -4.29 1.44
CA ASP A 116 6.10 -4.12 0.10
C ASP A 116 4.56 -4.21 0.16
N LEU A 117 3.90 -3.15 -0.31
CA LEU A 117 2.46 -2.92 -0.23
C LEU A 117 1.91 -2.69 -1.64
N ASP A 118 1.87 -3.78 -2.38
CA ASP A 118 1.32 -3.82 -3.74
C ASP A 118 -0.20 -3.66 -3.76
N VAL A 119 -0.69 -2.91 -4.75
CA VAL A 119 -2.11 -2.66 -4.98
C VAL A 119 -2.48 -2.90 -6.43
N ASP A 120 -3.51 -3.73 -6.63
CA ASP A 120 -4.12 -3.97 -7.93
C ASP A 120 -5.25 -2.97 -8.19
N PHE A 121 -5.19 -2.31 -9.35
CA PHE A 121 -6.21 -1.38 -9.84
C PHE A 121 -6.93 -1.93 -11.07
N CYS A 122 -8.15 -1.46 -11.32
CA CYS A 122 -8.81 -1.72 -12.61
C CYS A 122 -7.96 -1.19 -13.76
N TRP A 123 -7.72 -2.00 -14.78
CA TRP A 123 -6.91 -1.63 -15.95
C TRP A 123 -7.37 -0.32 -16.62
N ARG A 124 -8.67 -0.02 -16.57
CA ARG A 124 -9.28 1.18 -17.18
C ARG A 124 -8.86 2.50 -16.52
N ILE A 125 -8.39 2.47 -15.28
CA ILE A 125 -7.94 3.66 -14.56
C ILE A 125 -6.46 3.65 -14.25
N ARG A 126 -5.72 2.67 -14.77
CA ARG A 126 -4.28 2.54 -14.49
C ARG A 126 -3.54 3.82 -14.85
N ASP A 127 -3.75 4.32 -16.06
CA ASP A 127 -3.06 5.53 -16.53
C ASP A 127 -3.46 6.76 -15.71
N ASP A 128 -4.74 6.87 -15.33
CA ASP A 128 -5.21 7.96 -14.47
C ASP A 128 -4.61 7.93 -13.06
N VAL A 129 -4.39 6.74 -12.49
CA VAL A 129 -3.74 6.56 -11.19
C VAL A 129 -2.26 6.91 -11.29
N ILE A 130 -1.60 6.52 -12.38
CA ILE A 130 -0.22 6.91 -12.67
C ILE A 130 -0.12 8.43 -12.78
N ASP A 131 -0.93 9.04 -13.64
CA ASP A 131 -0.95 10.50 -13.83
C ASP A 131 -1.26 11.24 -12.52
N TYR A 132 -2.12 10.68 -11.67
CA TYR A 132 -2.37 11.21 -10.34
C TYR A 132 -1.09 11.21 -9.48
N ALA A 133 -0.35 10.11 -9.46
CA ALA A 133 0.90 10.03 -8.71
C ALA A 133 1.91 11.08 -9.19
N PHE A 134 2.10 11.22 -10.50
CA PHE A 134 2.96 12.24 -11.10
C PHE A 134 2.53 13.66 -10.69
N ARG A 135 1.24 14.00 -10.82
CA ARG A 135 0.74 15.33 -10.43
C ARG A 135 0.82 15.58 -8.93
N ARG A 136 0.61 14.56 -8.10
CA ARG A 136 0.55 14.68 -6.63
C ARG A 136 1.93 14.87 -6.01
N TRP A 137 2.92 14.13 -6.53
CA TRP A 137 4.26 14.03 -5.94
C TRP A 137 5.34 14.74 -6.76
N GLY A 138 5.00 15.25 -7.95
CA GLY A 138 5.90 16.00 -8.83
C GLY A 138 6.58 15.11 -9.87
N GLU A 139 6.67 15.60 -11.12
CA GLU A 139 7.27 14.86 -12.24
C GLU A 139 8.76 14.59 -12.03
N ASP A 140 9.47 15.43 -11.27
CA ASP A 140 10.88 15.25 -10.92
C ASP A 140 11.13 14.19 -9.82
N HIS A 141 10.07 13.69 -9.19
CA HIS A 141 10.13 12.76 -8.06
C HIS A 141 9.43 11.43 -8.31
N VAL A 142 8.76 11.28 -9.46
CA VAL A 142 8.04 10.05 -9.83
C VAL A 142 8.54 9.58 -11.19
N ALA A 143 8.81 8.28 -11.29
CA ALA A 143 9.17 7.64 -12.55
C ALA A 143 8.62 6.22 -12.59
N MET A 144 8.47 5.69 -13.80
CA MET A 144 8.16 4.28 -14.01
C MET A 144 9.45 3.47 -14.04
N VAL A 145 9.46 2.34 -13.32
CA VAL A 145 10.57 1.39 -13.40
C VAL A 145 10.52 0.67 -14.75
N CYS A 146 11.64 0.68 -15.47
CA CYS A 146 11.76 -0.01 -16.76
C CYS A 146 12.12 -1.48 -16.59
N THR A 147 11.75 -2.29 -17.58
CA THR A 147 12.15 -3.70 -17.64
C THR A 147 13.10 -3.90 -18.81
N HIS A 148 14.29 -4.43 -18.54
CA HIS A 148 15.23 -4.83 -19.58
C HIS A 148 14.92 -6.26 -20.05
N THR A 149 14.38 -6.40 -21.26
CA THR A 149 14.12 -7.71 -21.86
C THR A 149 15.39 -8.24 -22.54
N THR A 150 15.92 -9.36 -22.04
CA THR A 150 17.07 -10.06 -22.61
C THR A 150 16.63 -11.22 -23.51
N PHE A 151 17.49 -11.62 -24.45
CA PHE A 151 17.23 -12.79 -25.30
C PHE A 151 17.09 -14.05 -24.46
N GLN A 152 15.94 -14.69 -24.59
CA GLN A 152 15.71 -16.05 -24.11
C GLN A 152 16.17 -17.07 -25.17
N PRO A 153 16.47 -18.33 -24.81
CA PRO A 153 17.02 -19.31 -25.75
C PRO A 153 16.22 -19.46 -27.06
N ARG A 154 14.88 -19.47 -26.97
CA ARG A 154 14.00 -19.54 -28.16
C ARG A 154 14.10 -18.31 -29.05
N SER A 155 14.10 -17.11 -28.47
CA SER A 155 14.27 -15.87 -29.23
C SER A 155 15.66 -15.76 -29.84
N ALA A 156 16.71 -16.18 -29.13
CA ALA A 156 18.07 -16.18 -29.65
C ALA A 156 18.17 -17.07 -30.90
N LEU A 157 17.69 -18.31 -30.82
CA LEU A 157 17.67 -19.22 -31.98
C LEU A 157 16.87 -18.63 -33.14
N ARG A 158 15.67 -18.11 -32.88
CA ARG A 158 14.79 -17.54 -33.91
C ARG A 158 15.44 -16.35 -34.61
N GLU A 159 16.03 -15.43 -33.86
CA GLU A 159 16.65 -14.25 -34.46
C GLU A 159 17.94 -14.60 -35.22
N THR A 160 18.77 -15.51 -34.71
CA THR A 160 19.94 -16.00 -35.44
C THR A 160 19.54 -16.70 -36.74
N ALA A 161 18.49 -17.52 -36.72
CA ALA A 161 18.00 -18.24 -37.89
C ALA A 161 17.41 -17.34 -39.00
N LYS A 162 17.05 -16.09 -38.72
CA LYS A 162 16.62 -15.13 -39.76
C LYS A 162 17.78 -14.55 -40.58
N ALA A 163 18.99 -14.57 -40.01
CA ALA A 163 20.16 -14.01 -40.65
C ALA A 163 20.82 -14.96 -41.66
N PHE A 164 20.40 -16.23 -41.67
CA PHE A 164 20.85 -17.29 -42.56
C PHE A 164 19.68 -17.81 -43.40
#